data_AF-A0A7X4EVI4-F1
#
_entry.id   AF-A0A7X4EVI4-F1
#
_cell.length_a   1.000
_cell.length_b   1.000
_cell.length_c   1.000
_cell.angle_alpha   90.00
_cell.angle_beta   90.00
_cell.angle_gamma   90.00
#
_symmetry.space_group_name_H-M   'P 1'
#
loop_
_entity.id
_entity.type
_entity.pdbx_description
1 polymer ?
#
loop_
_entity_poly.entity_id
_entity_poly.type
_entity_poly.pdbx_seq_one_letter_code
_entity_poly.pdbx_strand_id
1 'polypeptide(L)'
;MEDRLPNDVTIRDIINTLRGPDEYLRRVIGNMTEVQSDLRSRQVITPQSTVFVRIGTTGEGKAPNYRIEPNPEDWLHLALAVDFVHRPDSDAQEALEAHYVAFRGVGHKRAGDWKRGELKEENWSSGRMTWDEVRELRGCLRGYKRRR
;
A
#
# COMPACT_ATOMS: atom_id res chain seq x y z
N MET A 1 19.98 10.34 -12.97
CA MET A 1 18.67 10.34 -13.65
C MET A 1 17.67 9.89 -12.60
N GLU A 2 16.68 10.71 -12.29
CA GLU A 2 15.67 10.41 -11.27
C GLU A 2 14.85 9.19 -11.69
N ASP A 3 15.11 8.04 -11.06
CA ASP A 3 14.26 6.85 -11.13
C ASP A 3 12.97 7.10 -10.31
N ARG A 4 12.19 8.11 -10.71
CA ARG A 4 10.88 8.38 -10.13
C ARG A 4 9.80 7.73 -10.96
N LEU A 5 8.90 7.00 -10.29
CA LEU A 5 7.67 6.54 -10.92
C LEU A 5 6.80 7.76 -11.28
N PRO A 6 6.07 7.73 -12.41
CA PRO A 6 5.02 8.70 -12.65
C PRO A 6 3.98 8.72 -11.51
N ASN A 7 3.35 9.88 -11.33
CA ASN A 7 2.57 10.20 -10.13
C ASN A 7 1.31 9.36 -9.92
N ASP A 8 0.89 8.52 -10.84
CA ASP A 8 -0.37 7.74 -10.81
C ASP A 8 -0.17 6.25 -11.13
N VAL A 9 1.08 5.79 -11.21
CA VAL A 9 1.42 4.41 -11.56
C VAL A 9 0.99 3.43 -10.49
N THR A 10 0.36 2.34 -10.91
CA THR A 10 -0.02 1.21 -10.07
C THR A 10 0.83 -0.02 -10.37
N ILE A 11 0.67 -1.08 -9.57
CA ILE A 11 1.34 -2.37 -9.86
C ILE A 11 0.97 -2.89 -11.25
N ARG A 12 -0.26 -2.63 -11.72
CA ARG A 12 -0.73 -3.07 -13.05
C ARG A 12 0.14 -2.53 -14.18
N ASP A 13 0.57 -1.29 -14.07
CA ASP A 13 1.28 -0.59 -15.15
C ASP A 13 2.72 -1.09 -15.30
N ILE A 14 3.31 -1.56 -14.20
CA ILE A 14 4.70 -2.05 -14.15
C ILE A 14 4.80 -3.58 -14.11
N ILE A 15 3.68 -4.31 -14.02
CA ILE A 15 3.71 -5.75 -13.74
C ILE A 15 4.56 -6.53 -14.76
N ASN A 16 4.53 -6.10 -16.02
CA ASN A 16 5.25 -6.75 -17.11
C ASN A 16 6.76 -6.46 -17.11
N THR A 17 7.21 -5.48 -16.32
CA THR A 17 8.64 -5.16 -16.19
C THR A 17 9.28 -5.86 -14.99
N LEU A 18 8.48 -6.44 -14.09
CA LEU A 18 8.96 -7.12 -12.90
C LEU A 18 9.60 -8.47 -13.23
N ARG A 19 10.70 -8.79 -12.55
CA ARG A 19 11.24 -10.15 -12.53
C ARG A 19 10.42 -11.00 -11.56
N GLY A 20 9.64 -11.94 -12.10
CA GLY A 20 8.78 -12.83 -11.30
C GLY A 20 7.49 -12.16 -10.81
N PRO A 21 6.63 -11.66 -11.72
CA PRO A 21 5.45 -10.89 -11.35
C PRO A 21 4.41 -11.67 -10.52
N ASP A 22 4.24 -12.98 -10.74
CA ASP A 22 3.32 -13.79 -9.91
C ASP A 22 3.79 -13.90 -8.45
N GLU A 23 5.09 -14.07 -8.23
CA GLU A 23 5.66 -14.15 -6.87
C GLU A 23 5.55 -12.80 -6.18
N TYR A 24 5.84 -11.70 -6.89
CA TYR A 24 5.67 -10.35 -6.36
C TYR A 24 4.24 -10.09 -5.90
N LEU A 25 3.25 -10.37 -6.76
CA LEU A 25 1.83 -10.20 -6.42
C LEU A 25 1.40 -11.14 -5.28
N ARG A 26 1.87 -12.39 -5.27
CA ARG A 26 1.57 -13.34 -4.19
C ARG A 26 2.02 -12.80 -2.83
N ARG A 27 3.21 -12.19 -2.77
CA ARG A 27 3.76 -11.62 -1.55
C ARG A 27 3.06 -10.34 -1.13
N VAL A 28 2.73 -9.46 -2.08
CA VAL A 28 1.91 -8.26 -1.82
C VAL A 28 0.56 -8.65 -1.22
N ILE A 29 -0.14 -9.63 -1.82
CA ILE A 29 -1.43 -10.13 -1.30
C ILE A 29 -1.28 -10.65 0.13
N GLY A 30 -0.25 -11.46 0.40
CA GLY A 30 0.02 -11.97 1.75
C GLY A 30 0.21 -10.86 2.78
N ASN A 31 1.01 -9.84 2.43
CA ASN A 31 1.28 -8.72 3.30
C ASN A 31 0.05 -7.81 3.47
N MET A 32 -0.78 -7.61 2.44
CA MET A 32 -2.05 -6.90 2.56
C MET A 32 -3.00 -7.59 3.53
N THR A 33 -3.13 -8.91 3.44
CA THR A 33 -3.95 -9.70 4.37
C THR A 33 -3.44 -9.59 5.81
N GLU A 34 -2.12 -9.70 6.02
CA GLU A 34 -1.51 -9.57 7.34
C GLU A 34 -1.74 -8.18 7.94
N VAL A 35 -1.50 -7.12 7.16
CA VAL A 35 -1.70 -5.73 7.61
C VAL A 35 -3.17 -5.43 7.88
N GLN A 36 -4.09 -5.89 7.03
CA GLN A 36 -5.52 -5.70 7.27
C GLN A 36 -5.98 -6.39 8.57
N SER A 37 -5.48 -7.60 8.84
CA SER A 37 -5.76 -8.33 10.08
C SER A 37 -5.23 -7.58 11.31
N ASP A 38 -3.99 -7.08 11.22
CA ASP A 38 -3.34 -6.31 12.29
C ASP A 38 -4.01 -4.96 12.55
N LEU A 39 -4.46 -4.26 11.50
CA LEU A 39 -5.23 -3.02 11.66
C LEU A 39 -6.61 -3.29 12.29
N ARG A 40 -7.27 -4.40 11.94
CA ARG A 40 -8.54 -4.80 12.57
C ARG A 40 -8.37 -5.19 14.04
N SER A 41 -7.32 -5.95 14.38
CA SER A 41 -7.07 -6.36 15.77
C SER A 41 -6.80 -5.15 16.67
N ARG A 42 -6.14 -4.12 16.12
CA ARG A 42 -5.90 -2.82 16.77
C ARG A 42 -7.10 -1.86 16.70
N GLN A 43 -8.24 -2.29 16.14
CA GLN A 43 -9.45 -1.48 15.97
C GLN A 43 -9.23 -0.19 15.18
N VAL A 44 -8.24 -0.17 14.30
CA VAL A 44 -7.93 0.96 13.42
C VAL A 44 -8.90 1.00 12.24
N ILE A 45 -9.35 -0.17 11.78
CA ILE A 45 -10.29 -0.27 10.65
C ILE A 45 -11.45 -1.19 11.00
N THR A 46 -12.60 -0.96 10.36
CA THR A 46 -13.80 -1.77 10.55
C THR A 46 -13.74 -3.07 9.72
N PRO A 47 -14.66 -4.04 9.94
CA PRO A 47 -14.79 -5.19 9.06
C PRO A 47 -15.08 -4.84 7.60
N GLN A 48 -15.73 -3.69 7.34
CA GLN A 48 -16.09 -3.21 6.00
C GLN A 48 -14.97 -2.41 5.34
N SER A 49 -13.98 -1.99 6.13
CA SER A 49 -12.89 -1.14 5.67
C SER A 49 -11.94 -1.84 4.71
N THR A 50 -11.43 -1.07 3.76
CA THR A 50 -10.54 -1.54 2.68
C THR A 50 -9.12 -1.03 2.90
N VAL A 51 -8.13 -1.87 2.61
CA VAL A 51 -6.73 -1.45 2.56
C VAL A 51 -6.26 -1.33 1.12
N PHE A 52 -5.38 -0.37 0.88
CA PHE A 52 -4.79 -0.10 -0.42
C PHE A 52 -3.30 -0.38 -0.39
N VAL A 53 -2.75 -0.74 -1.54
CA VAL A 53 -1.32 -0.77 -1.79
C VAL A 53 -0.92 0.35 -2.76
N ARG A 54 0.17 1.05 -2.44
CA ARG A 54 0.86 1.97 -3.35
C ARG A 54 2.29 1.52 -3.57
N ILE A 55 2.86 1.84 -4.73
CA ILE A 55 4.26 1.54 -5.06
C ILE A 55 5.13 2.79 -4.99
N GLY A 56 6.42 2.59 -4.69
CA GLY A 56 7.45 3.61 -4.68
C GLY A 56 8.81 3.06 -5.10
N THR A 57 9.76 3.93 -5.47
CA THR A 57 10.98 3.52 -6.18
C THR A 57 12.24 3.32 -5.34
N THR A 58 12.19 3.41 -4.01
CA THR A 58 13.41 3.54 -3.19
C THR A 58 14.51 2.49 -3.51
N GLY A 59 15.50 2.93 -4.30
CA GLY A 59 16.85 2.37 -4.49
C GLY A 59 16.96 0.93 -4.97
N GLU A 60 17.25 0.77 -6.28
CA GLU A 60 17.97 -0.35 -6.95
C GLU A 60 17.27 -0.88 -8.23
N GLY A 61 16.05 -0.42 -8.56
CA GLY A 61 15.42 -0.73 -9.86
C GLY A 61 15.08 -2.22 -10.10
N LYS A 62 15.18 -3.08 -9.07
CA LYS A 62 14.90 -4.53 -9.20
C LYS A 62 13.43 -4.89 -9.01
N ALA A 63 12.80 -4.27 -8.01
CA ALA A 63 11.37 -4.36 -7.73
C ALA A 63 10.99 -3.14 -6.88
N PRO A 64 9.88 -2.46 -7.18
CA PRO A 64 9.49 -1.28 -6.42
C PRO A 64 9.10 -1.67 -5.01
N ASN A 65 9.42 -0.81 -4.06
CA ASN A 65 8.90 -0.92 -2.72
C ASN A 65 7.42 -0.57 -2.74
N TYR A 66 6.69 -0.99 -1.71
CA TYR A 66 5.27 -0.72 -1.63
C TYR A 66 4.88 -0.45 -0.19
N ARG A 67 3.80 0.31 -0.02
CA ARG A 67 3.20 0.54 1.30
C ARG A 67 1.74 0.14 1.28
N ILE A 68 1.27 -0.35 2.41
CA ILE A 68 -0.13 -0.68 2.65
C ILE A 68 -0.70 0.35 3.62
N GLU A 69 -1.86 0.87 3.28
CA GLU A 69 -2.52 1.95 4.00
C GLU A 69 -4.04 1.69 4.08
N PRO A 70 -4.70 2.11 5.17
CA PRO A 70 -6.16 2.06 5.26
C PRO A 70 -6.82 3.05 4.28
N ASN A 71 -8.09 2.85 3.97
CA ASN A 71 -8.86 3.85 3.23
C ASN A 71 -8.88 5.17 4.03
N PRO A 72 -8.53 6.31 3.42
CA PRO A 72 -8.71 7.60 4.08
C PRO A 72 -10.15 7.86 4.51
N GLU A 73 -11.15 7.27 3.85
CA GLU A 73 -12.56 7.45 4.27
C GLU A 73 -12.94 6.60 5.49
N ASP A 74 -12.24 5.47 5.71
CA ASP A 74 -12.41 4.66 6.92
C ASP A 74 -11.88 5.40 8.18
N TRP A 75 -11.08 6.46 7.97
CA TRP A 75 -10.58 7.34 9.01
C TRP A 75 -11.67 8.12 9.73
N LEU A 76 -12.81 8.38 9.10
CA LEU A 76 -13.90 9.12 9.74
C LEU A 76 -14.34 8.43 11.04
N HIS A 77 -14.26 7.10 11.10
CA HIS A 77 -14.56 6.33 12.31
C HIS A 77 -13.48 6.47 13.40
N LEU A 78 -12.20 6.62 13.03
CA LEU A 78 -11.10 6.89 13.97
C LEU A 78 -11.13 8.33 14.49
N ALA A 79 -11.27 9.31 13.60
CA ALA A 79 -11.34 10.73 13.93
C ALA A 79 -12.55 11.11 14.80
N LEU A 80 -13.60 10.29 14.79
CA LEU A 80 -14.75 10.40 15.70
C LEU A 80 -14.53 9.66 17.04
N ALA A 81 -13.64 8.66 17.09
CA ALA A 81 -13.36 7.86 18.29
C ALA A 81 -12.25 8.45 19.17
N VAL A 82 -11.26 9.12 18.56
CA VAL A 82 -10.33 10.02 19.23
C VAL A 82 -10.83 11.43 18.95
N ASP A 83 -11.09 12.22 19.99
CA ASP A 83 -11.72 13.57 20.03
C ASP A 83 -10.99 14.65 19.17
N PHE A 84 -10.73 14.35 17.89
CA PHE A 84 -9.87 15.09 16.94
C PHE A 84 -10.56 16.30 16.32
N VAL A 85 -11.79 16.60 16.72
CA VAL A 85 -12.64 17.68 16.18
C VAL A 85 -11.98 19.07 16.29
N HIS A 86 -10.88 19.23 17.02
CA HIS A 86 -10.26 20.53 17.30
C HIS A 86 -8.95 20.87 16.58
N ARG A 87 -8.34 19.99 15.75
CA ARG A 87 -7.10 20.34 14.98
C ARG A 87 -7.01 19.63 13.62
N PRO A 88 -7.42 20.29 12.53
CA PRO A 88 -7.67 19.58 11.27
C PRO A 88 -6.43 19.25 10.40
N ASP A 89 -5.27 19.91 10.54
CA ASP A 89 -4.36 19.94 9.38
C ASP A 89 -2.99 19.22 9.50
N SER A 90 -2.44 18.98 10.70
CA SER A 90 -1.17 18.21 10.86
C SER A 90 -1.34 16.89 11.60
N ASP A 91 -2.14 16.91 12.67
CA ASP A 91 -2.17 15.81 13.63
C ASP A 91 -2.96 14.62 13.08
N ALA A 92 -3.98 14.85 12.24
CA ALA A 92 -4.75 13.81 11.57
C ALA A 92 -3.96 13.10 10.46
N GLN A 93 -3.22 13.86 9.65
CA GLN A 93 -2.32 13.31 8.63
C GLN A 93 -1.20 12.48 9.28
N GLU A 94 -0.60 12.99 10.37
CA GLU A 94 0.43 12.27 11.12
C GLU A 94 -0.11 10.99 11.78
N ALA A 95 -1.34 11.02 12.31
CA ALA A 95 -1.99 9.85 12.86
C ALA A 95 -2.31 8.80 11.79
N LEU A 96 -2.73 9.22 10.59
CA LEU A 96 -2.94 8.32 9.45
C LEU A 96 -1.62 7.68 9.00
N GLU A 97 -0.55 8.47 8.93
CA GLU A 97 0.80 8.03 8.60
C GLU A 97 1.35 7.00 9.60
N ALA A 98 0.94 7.05 10.87
CA ALA A 98 1.30 6.06 11.88
C ALA A 98 0.78 4.65 11.55
N HIS A 99 -0.19 4.54 10.64
CA HIS A 99 -0.79 3.26 10.23
C HIS A 99 -0.29 2.77 8.87
N TYR A 100 0.61 3.49 8.21
CA TYR A 100 1.24 3.02 6.99
C TYR A 100 2.28 1.95 7.30
N VAL A 101 2.22 0.85 6.55
CA VAL A 101 3.21 -0.22 6.67
C VAL A 101 3.92 -0.37 5.34
N ALA A 102 5.21 -0.01 5.31
CA ALA A 102 6.05 -0.13 4.12
C ALA A 102 6.78 -1.49 4.08
N PHE A 103 7.01 -1.94 2.85
CA PHE A 103 7.65 -3.20 2.54
C PHE A 103 8.66 -2.98 1.43
N ARG A 104 9.78 -3.69 1.54
CA ARG A 104 10.76 -3.75 0.49
C ARG A 104 10.22 -4.59 -0.68
N GLY A 105 10.34 -4.11 -1.91
CA GLY A 105 9.95 -4.82 -3.12
C GLY A 105 10.75 -6.09 -3.30
N VAL A 106 12.04 -6.04 -2.97
CA VAL A 106 12.90 -7.21 -2.89
C VAL A 106 12.74 -7.86 -1.52
N GLY A 107 12.41 -9.15 -1.50
CA GLY A 107 12.28 -9.95 -0.27
C GLY A 107 11.00 -9.70 0.53
N HIS A 108 10.20 -8.67 0.20
CA HIS A 108 8.89 -8.41 0.80
C HIS A 108 8.88 -8.31 2.33
N LYS A 109 10.02 -7.94 2.92
CA LYS A 109 10.14 -7.73 4.37
C LYS A 109 9.60 -6.35 4.74
N ARG A 110 8.96 -6.25 5.91
CA ARG A 110 8.58 -4.96 6.52
C ARG A 110 9.82 -4.08 6.63
N ALA A 111 9.68 -2.83 6.21
CA ALA A 111 10.76 -1.84 6.28
C ALA A 111 10.79 -1.20 7.69
N GLY A 112 11.06 -2.02 8.71
CA GLY A 112 11.03 -1.60 10.12
C GLY A 112 12.13 -0.60 10.51
N ASP A 113 13.13 -0.44 9.65
CA ASP A 113 14.25 0.48 9.78
C ASP A 113 14.00 1.85 9.10
N TRP A 114 12.93 1.97 8.30
CA TRP A 114 12.64 3.22 7.60
C TRP A 114 12.05 4.24 8.55
N LYS A 115 12.72 5.39 8.64
CA LYS A 115 12.23 6.51 9.45
C LYS A 115 10.96 7.09 8.83
N ARG A 116 10.10 7.69 9.64
CA ARG A 116 8.88 8.39 9.17
C ARG A 116 9.15 9.37 8.01
N GLY A 117 10.32 10.02 7.97
CA GLY A 117 10.74 10.87 6.85
C GLY A 117 10.97 10.14 5.53
N GLU A 118 11.42 8.90 5.54
CA GLU A 118 11.63 8.08 4.33
C GLU A 118 10.30 7.53 3.78
N LEU A 119 9.28 7.43 4.63
CA LEU A 119 7.88 7.20 4.24
C LEU A 119 7.22 8.47 3.66
N LYS A 120 7.75 9.66 4.00
CA LYS A 120 7.26 10.96 3.55
C LYS A 120 7.79 11.38 2.18
N GLU A 121 8.97 10.91 1.76
CA GLU A 121 9.55 11.38 0.51
C GLU A 121 8.62 11.12 -0.69
N GLU A 122 8.57 12.10 -1.60
CA GLU A 122 7.85 12.22 -2.89
C GLU A 122 8.11 11.08 -3.92
N ASN A 123 8.53 9.90 -3.47
CA ASN A 123 8.90 8.75 -4.31
C ASN A 123 7.81 7.67 -4.33
N TRP A 124 6.62 7.99 -3.82
CA TRP A 124 5.44 7.13 -3.84
C TRP A 124 4.45 7.60 -4.89
N SER A 125 3.97 6.68 -5.71
CA SER A 125 2.87 6.95 -6.63
C SER A 125 1.60 7.29 -5.84
N SER A 126 0.78 8.20 -6.38
CA SER A 126 -0.59 8.43 -5.91
C SER A 126 -1.54 7.31 -6.33
N GLY A 127 -1.17 6.53 -7.36
CA GLY A 127 -1.87 5.35 -7.82
C GLY A 127 -1.95 4.29 -6.72
N ARG A 128 -3.16 3.76 -6.52
CA ARG A 128 -3.46 2.76 -5.47
C ARG A 128 -4.24 1.59 -6.03
N MET A 129 -4.05 0.42 -5.46
CA MET A 129 -4.83 -0.78 -5.77
C MET A 129 -5.38 -1.39 -4.48
N THR A 130 -6.62 -1.84 -4.53
CA THR A 130 -7.27 -2.66 -3.50
C THR A 130 -6.75 -4.10 -3.54
N TRP A 131 -7.03 -4.84 -2.47
CA TRP A 131 -6.70 -6.27 -2.40
C TRP A 131 -7.32 -7.07 -3.56
N ASP A 132 -8.58 -6.78 -3.90
CA ASP A 132 -9.29 -7.47 -4.99
C ASP A 132 -8.66 -7.18 -6.35
N GLU A 133 -8.25 -5.93 -6.61
CA GLU A 133 -7.59 -5.57 -7.86
C GLU A 133 -6.22 -6.26 -8.01
N VAL A 134 -5.45 -6.38 -6.92
CA VAL A 134 -4.17 -7.10 -6.93
C VAL A 134 -4.40 -8.60 -7.14
N ARG A 135 -5.44 -9.17 -6.52
CA ARG A 135 -5.83 -10.57 -6.69
C ARG A 135 -6.29 -10.86 -8.13
N GLU A 136 -7.11 -9.98 -8.70
CA GLU A 136 -7.55 -10.08 -10.09
C GLU A 136 -6.35 -10.02 -11.04
N LEU A 137 -5.45 -9.06 -10.84
CA LEU A 137 -4.23 -8.93 -11.64
C LEU A 137 -3.39 -10.21 -11.62
N ARG A 138 -3.23 -10.83 -10.44
CA ARG A 138 -2.53 -12.12 -10.31
C ARG A 138 -3.27 -13.26 -11.02
N GLY A 139 -4.61 -13.25 -10.98
CA GLY A 139 -5.43 -14.19 -11.74
C GLY A 139 -5.17 -14.07 -13.25
N CYS A 140 -5.15 -12.85 -13.77
CA CYS A 140 -4.88 -12.60 -15.19
C CYS A 140 -3.51 -13.14 -15.65
N LEU A 141 -2.46 -13.03 -14.82
CA LEU A 141 -1.14 -13.59 -15.14
C LEU A 141 -1.15 -15.12 -15.28
N ARG A 142 -2.06 -15.81 -14.60
CA ARG A 142 -2.20 -17.27 -14.64
C ARG A 142 -3.07 -17.77 -15.79
N GLY A 143 -3.43 -16.89 -16.73
CA GLY A 143 -4.26 -17.23 -17.88
C GLY A 143 -5.77 -17.18 -17.61
N TYR A 144 -6.22 -16.69 -16.45
CA TYR A 144 -7.63 -16.38 -16.24
C TYR A 144 -7.99 -15.09 -17.00
N LYS A 145 -8.34 -15.22 -18.29
CA LYS A 145 -9.10 -14.19 -18.99
C LYS A 145 -10.51 -14.19 -18.42
N ARG A 146 -10.89 -13.11 -17.74
CA ARG A 146 -12.30 -12.84 -17.38
C ARG A 146 -13.07 -12.83 -18.71
N ARG A 147 -14.02 -13.75 -18.88
CA ARG A 147 -15.00 -13.66 -19.98
C ARG A 147 -15.73 -12.34 -19.77
N ARG A 148 -15.56 -11.44 -20.75
CA ARG A 148 -16.32 -10.20 -20.86
C ARG A 148 -17.78 -10.51 -21.16
#